data_AF-A0A6L9QIZ8-F1
#
_entry.id   AF-A0A6L9QIZ8-F1
#
_cell.length_a   1.000
_cell.length_b   1.000
_cell.length_c   1.000
_cell.angle_alpha   90.00
_cell.angle_beta   90.00
_cell.angle_gamma   90.00
#
_symmetry.space_group_name_H-M   'P 1'
#
loop_
_entity.id
_entity.type
_entity.pdbx_description
1 polymer ?
#
loop_
_entity_poly.entity_id
_entity_poly.type
_entity_poly.pdbx_seq_one_letter_code
_entity_poly.pdbx_strand_id
1 'polypeptide(L)' 'RAARGLDRCDAVVGPASDGGFWLLGLRRPEARLLRGVPMSRSYTGAVLLARLRAARLRTGFAPRLTDV' A
#
# COMPACT_ATOMS: atom_id res chain seq x y z
N ARG A 1 -6.68 9.70 10.26
CA ARG A 1 -5.90 10.29 9.15
C ARG A 1 -5.64 9.28 8.02
N ALA A 2 -4.99 8.12 8.22
CA ALA A 2 -4.99 7.03 7.21
C ALA A 2 -6.03 5.93 7.50
N ALA A 3 -6.22 5.57 8.77
CA ALA A 3 -7.20 4.57 9.21
C ALA A 3 -8.64 4.89 8.75
N ARG A 4 -9.09 6.16 8.85
CA ARG A 4 -10.39 6.61 8.30
C ARG A 4 -10.52 6.43 6.78
N GLY A 5 -9.40 6.28 6.06
CA GLY A 5 -9.43 5.91 4.64
C GLY A 5 -10.05 4.54 4.41
N LEU A 6 -9.92 3.63 5.38
CA LEU A 6 -10.53 2.30 5.34
C LEU A 6 -12.05 2.33 5.55
N ASP A 7 -12.68 3.46 5.87
CA ASP A 7 -14.15 3.54 5.86
C ASP A 7 -14.68 3.53 4.43
N ARG A 8 -13.91 4.10 3.49
CA ARG A 8 -14.27 4.32 2.08
C ARG A 8 -13.43 3.55 1.08
N CYS A 9 -12.41 2.81 1.51
CA CYS A 9 -11.52 2.03 0.65
C CYS A 9 -11.30 0.63 1.26
N ASP A 10 -10.84 -0.32 0.46
CA ASP A 10 -10.46 -1.66 0.93
C ASP A 10 -9.00 -1.70 1.38
N ALA A 11 -8.17 -0.85 0.77
CA ALA A 11 -6.79 -0.62 1.13
C ALA A 11 -6.45 0.88 1.15
N VAL A 12 -5.48 1.27 1.98
CA VAL A 12 -4.87 2.61 1.96
C VAL A 12 -3.35 2.43 1.89
N VAL A 13 -2.71 3.12 0.94
CA VAL A 13 -1.24 3.09 0.78
C VAL A 13 -0.66 4.47 1.03
N GLY A 14 0.35 4.56 1.89
CA GLY A 14 1.21 5.73 2.03
C GLY A 14 2.49 5.50 1.24
N PRO A 15 2.64 6.06 0.03
CA PRO A 15 3.83 5.84 -0.78
C PRO A 15 5.04 6.55 -0.18
N ALA A 16 6.21 5.93 -0.26
CA ALA A 16 7.48 6.54 0.11
C ALA A 16 8.15 7.21 -1.12
N SER A 17 9.00 8.20 -0.91
CA SER A 17 9.73 8.90 -1.97
C SER A 17 10.79 8.02 -2.66
N ASP A 18 11.30 7.01 -1.97
CA ASP A 18 12.29 6.04 -2.48
C ASP A 18 11.68 4.94 -3.37
N GLY A 19 10.35 4.92 -3.50
CA GLY A 19 9.60 3.96 -4.28
C GLY A 19 9.00 2.79 -3.48
N GLY A 20 9.21 2.76 -2.16
CA GLY A 20 8.52 1.90 -1.22
C GLY A 20 7.16 2.45 -0.76
N PHE A 21 6.76 2.05 0.45
CA PHE A 21 5.58 2.57 1.14
C PHE A 21 5.85 2.60 2.65
N TRP A 22 5.51 3.71 3.31
CA TRP A 22 5.61 3.85 4.76
C TRP A 22 4.34 3.38 5.49
N LEU A 23 3.25 3.13 4.73
CA LEU A 23 2.00 2.61 5.28
C LEU A 23 1.27 1.72 4.27
N LEU A 24 0.80 0.57 4.77
CA LEU A 24 -0.26 -0.22 4.16
C LEU A 24 -1.33 -0.51 5.21
N GLY A 25 -2.52 0.03 4.99
CA GLY A 25 -3.73 -0.33 5.73
C GLY A 25 -4.62 -1.23 4.88
N LEU A 26 -5.17 -2.28 5.47
CA LEU A 26 -6.16 -3.15 4.85
C LEU A 26 -7.41 -3.20 5.72
N ARG A 27 -8.60 -3.07 5.10
CA ARG A 27 -9.88 -3.20 5.82
C ARG A 27 -10.06 -4.61 6.38
N ARG A 28 -9.58 -5.61 5.66
CA ARG A 28 -9.50 -7.01 6.08
C ARG A 28 -8.05 -7.46 5.95
N PRO A 29 -7.38 -7.87 7.05
CA PRO A 29 -6.00 -8.35 6.99
C PRO A 29 -5.86 -9.53 6.03
N GLU A 30 -4.92 -9.44 5.09
CA GLU A 30 -4.74 -10.47 4.07
C GLU A 30 -3.27 -10.63 3.67
N ALA A 31 -2.55 -11.49 4.38
CA ALA A 31 -1.11 -11.69 4.22
C ALA A 31 -0.68 -12.13 2.82
N ARG A 32 -1.58 -12.79 2.05
CA ARG A 32 -1.27 -13.15 0.65
C ARG A 32 -0.95 -11.92 -0.19
N LEU A 33 -1.51 -10.74 0.09
CA LEU A 33 -1.25 -9.48 -0.63
C LEU A 33 0.14 -8.87 -0.39
N LEU A 34 0.91 -9.40 0.56
CA LEU A 34 2.30 -9.01 0.82
C LEU A 34 3.32 -10.11 0.45
N ARG A 35 2.94 -11.39 0.52
CA ARG A 35 3.82 -12.50 0.11
C ARG A 35 4.36 -12.34 -1.31
N GLY A 36 5.68 -12.38 -1.47
CA GLY A 36 6.36 -12.25 -2.77
C GLY A 36 6.53 -10.82 -3.29
N VAL A 37 6.10 -9.79 -2.55
CA VAL A 37 6.49 -8.40 -2.87
C VAL A 37 7.98 -8.26 -2.51
N PRO A 38 8.84 -7.83 -3.46
CA PRO A 38 10.24 -7.56 -3.15
C PRO A 38 10.31 -6.48 -2.09
N MET A 39 11.09 -6.70 -1.04
CA MET A 39 11.33 -5.70 0.00
C MET A 39 12.61 -4.92 -0.31
N SER A 40 12.69 -3.67 0.15
CA SER A 40 13.85 -2.79 -0.02
C SER A 40 14.28 -2.59 -1.48
N ARG A 41 13.30 -2.41 -2.39
CA ARG A 41 13.52 -2.07 -3.79
C ARG A 41 12.74 -0.80 -4.14
N SER A 42 13.29 0.02 -5.03
CA SER A 42 12.63 1.24 -5.50
C SER A 42 11.32 1.00 -6.28
N TYR A 43 11.03 -0.25 -6.63
CA TYR A 43 9.78 -0.64 -7.29
C TYR A 43 8.85 -1.46 -6.38
N THR A 44 9.18 -1.63 -5.08
CA THR A 44 8.37 -2.35 -4.09
C THR A 44 6.94 -1.81 -4.05
N GLY A 45 6.77 -0.49 -3.98
CA GLY A 45 5.46 0.16 -3.95
C GLY A 45 4.66 -0.09 -5.23
N ALA A 46 5.31 -0.06 -6.39
CA ALA A 46 4.65 -0.34 -7.67
C ALA A 46 4.11 -1.78 -7.75
N VAL A 47 4.90 -2.76 -7.29
CA VAL A 47 4.48 -4.17 -7.25
C VAL A 47 3.31 -4.38 -6.29
N LEU A 48 3.34 -3.76 -5.10
CA LEU A 48 2.21 -3.80 -4.17
C LEU A 48 0.94 -3.21 -4.81
N LEU A 49 1.03 -2.03 -5.42
CA LEU A 49 -0.12 -1.37 -6.05
C LEU A 49 -0.70 -2.19 -7.20
N ALA A 50 0.15 -2.80 -8.02
CA ALA A 50 -0.29 -3.72 -9.07
C ALA A 50 -1.08 -4.91 -8.47
N ARG A 51 -0.65 -5.41 -7.32
CA ARG A 51 -1.32 -6.51 -6.63
C ARG A 51 -2.68 -6.15 -6.06
N LEU A 52 -2.79 -4.99 -5.42
CA LEU A 52 -4.04 -4.47 -4.91
C LEU A 52 -5.05 -4.25 -6.05
N ARG A 53 -4.57 -3.75 -7.21
CA ARG A 53 -5.36 -3.64 -8.43
C ARG A 53 -5.80 -4.99 -8.99
N ALA A 54 -4.91 -5.97 -9.05
CA ALA A 54 -5.22 -7.32 -9.52
C ALA A 54 -6.28 -8.01 -8.62
N ALA A 55 -6.23 -7.73 -7.31
CA ALA A 55 -7.24 -8.16 -6.33
C ALA A 55 -8.53 -7.33 -6.37
N ARG A 56 -8.66 -6.36 -7.29
CA ARG A 56 -9.81 -5.46 -7.45
C ARG A 56 -10.16 -4.66 -6.18
N LEU A 57 -9.17 -4.33 -5.37
CA LEU A 57 -9.34 -3.57 -4.14
C LEU A 57 -9.39 -2.06 -4.43
N ARG A 58 -10.42 -1.38 -3.93
CA ARG A 58 -10.48 0.08 -3.98
C ARG A 58 -9.40 0.64 -3.07
N THR A 59 -8.37 1.24 -3.67
CA THR A 59 -7.18 1.69 -2.95
C THR A 59 -7.20 3.21 -2.82
N GLY A 60 -7.16 3.70 -1.58
CA GLY A 60 -6.95 5.11 -1.26
C GLY A 60 -5.47 5.41 -1.01
N PHE A 61 -5.09 6.68 -1.07
CA PHE A 61 -3.71 7.11 -0.85
C PHE A 61 -3.61 8.09 0.33
N ALA A 62 -2.62 7.87 1.18
CA ALA A 62 -2.14 8.86 2.13
C ALA A 62 -1.06 9.73 1.47
N PRO A 63 -0.65 10.86 2.08
CA PRO A 63 0.44 11.68 1.55
C PRO A 63 1.72 10.88 1.33
N ARG A 64 2.48 11.26 0.30
CA ARG A 64 3.84 10.75 0.11
C ARG A 64 4.76 11.34 1.18
N LEU A 65 5.60 10.52 1.78
CA LEU A 65 6.62 10.94 2.74
C LEU A 65 7.99 10.39 2.31
N THR A 66 9.05 10.99 2.82
CA THR A 66 10.42 10.50 2.68
C THR A 66 10.76 9.69 3.92
N ASP A 67 11.24 8.47 3.74
CA ASP A 67 11.78 7.67 4.84
C ASP A 67 13.08 8.34 5.34
N VAL A 68 13.24 8.44 6.66
CA VAL A 68 14.40 9.08 7.33
C VAL A 68 15.46 8.06 7.71
#